data_AF-A0A257RTK1-F1
#
_entry.id   AF-A0A257RTK1-F1
#
_cell.length_a   1.000
_cell.length_b   1.000
_cell.length_c   1.000
_cell.angle_alpha   90.00
_cell.angle_beta   90.00
_cell.angle_gamma   90.00
#
_symmetry.space_group_name_H-M   'P 1'
#
loop_
_entity.id
_entity.type
_entity.pdbx_description
1 polymer ?
#
loop_
_entity_poly.entity_id
_entity_poly.type
_entity_poly.pdbx_seq_one_letter_code
_entity_poly.pdbx_strand_id
1 'polypeptide(L)'
;PREVEEFLFTHPRIASVSVFGIADAKWGEVPCAWVKPNPGETLTPAEVIGFCEGRIAHYKIPRVVRIVEEFPMTVTGKIQKFLMREMMERETGERETGERAAGG
;
A
#
# COMPACT_ATOMS: atom_id res chain seq x y z
N PRO A 1 -0.37 -6.13 -10.15
CA PRO A 1 -0.87 -4.85 -9.61
C PRO A 1 -2.34 -4.56 -9.97
N ARG A 2 -2.67 -4.46 -11.25
CA ARG A 2 -4.02 -4.09 -11.72
C ARG A 2 -5.15 -4.98 -11.18
N GLU A 3 -4.99 -6.30 -11.22
CA GLU A 3 -6.00 -7.24 -10.69
C GLU A 3 -6.29 -7.02 -9.20
N VAL A 4 -5.26 -6.69 -8.41
CA VAL A 4 -5.41 -6.42 -6.97
C VAL A 4 -6.09 -5.07 -6.75
N GLU A 5 -5.79 -4.08 -7.58
CA GLU A 5 -6.51 -2.79 -7.57
C GLU A 5 -7.99 -2.99 -7.89
N GLU A 6 -8.30 -3.70 -8.98
CA GLU A 6 -9.68 -3.99 -9.39
C GLU A 6 -10.44 -4.75 -8.30
N PHE A 7 -9.80 -5.73 -7.66
CA PHE A 7 -10.39 -6.46 -6.54
C PHE A 7 -10.63 -5.56 -5.32
N LEU A 8 -9.62 -4.79 -4.88
CA LEU A 8 -9.76 -3.88 -3.73
C LEU A 8 -10.80 -2.79 -3.99
N PHE A 9 -10.94 -2.34 -5.23
CA PHE A 9 -11.95 -1.37 -5.64
C PHE A 9 -13.40 -1.90 -5.47
N THR A 10 -13.59 -3.21 -5.32
CA THR A 10 -14.90 -3.80 -4.98
C THR A 10 -15.28 -3.64 -3.51
N HIS A 11 -14.35 -3.21 -2.64
CA HIS A 11 -14.64 -3.00 -1.23
C HIS A 11 -15.55 -1.76 -1.06
N PRO A 12 -16.71 -1.86 -0.38
CA PRO A 12 -17.71 -0.77 -0.32
C PRO A 12 -17.25 0.52 0.39
N ARG A 13 -16.10 0.48 1.05
CA ARG A 13 -15.55 1.60 1.84
C ARG A 13 -14.33 2.24 1.16
N ILE A 14 -13.87 1.69 0.04
CA ILE A 14 -12.70 2.20 -0.70
C ILE A 14 -13.19 3.14 -1.80
N ALA A 15 -12.70 4.37 -1.79
CA ALA A 15 -12.94 5.35 -2.84
C ALA A 15 -11.94 5.22 -3.99
N SER A 16 -10.68 4.91 -3.65
CA SER A 16 -9.60 4.77 -4.62
C SER A 16 -8.47 3.93 -4.06
N VAL A 17 -7.78 3.21 -4.93
CA VAL A 17 -6.68 2.31 -4.58
C VAL A 17 -5.60 2.36 -5.66
N SER A 18 -4.35 2.24 -5.22
CA SER A 18 -3.19 2.10 -6.11
C SER A 18 -2.26 1.05 -5.53
N VAL A 19 -1.94 0.04 -6.33
CA VAL A 19 -1.04 -1.06 -5.98
C VAL A 19 0.23 -0.95 -6.81
N PHE A 20 1.37 -1.09 -6.14
CA PHE A 20 2.71 -1.00 -6.71
C PHE A 20 3.67 -1.88 -5.89
N GLY A 21 4.78 -2.30 -6.50
CA GLY A 21 5.85 -2.97 -5.75
C GLY A 21 6.65 -1.95 -4.95
N ILE A 22 7.25 -2.38 -3.85
CA ILE A 22 8.29 -1.62 -3.12
C ILE A 22 9.42 -2.58 -2.77
N ALA A 23 10.66 -2.06 -2.68
CA ALA A 23 11.79 -2.86 -2.22
C ALA A 23 11.56 -3.38 -0.79
N ASP A 24 11.95 -4.63 -0.54
CA ASP A 24 11.88 -5.29 0.77
C ASP A 24 13.14 -6.13 0.99
N ALA A 25 13.80 -5.95 2.14
CA ALA A 25 15.08 -6.61 2.42
C ALA A 25 14.98 -8.14 2.50
N LYS A 26 13.80 -8.68 2.84
CA LYS A 26 13.60 -10.12 3.04
C LYS A 26 13.10 -10.81 1.77
N TRP A 27 12.24 -10.14 1.00
CA TRP A 27 11.53 -10.72 -0.14
C TRP A 27 11.89 -10.10 -1.49
N GLY A 28 12.80 -9.11 -1.52
CA GLY A 28 13.23 -8.40 -2.73
C GLY A 28 12.25 -7.30 -3.13
N GLU A 29 11.07 -7.67 -3.63
CA GLU A 29 9.97 -6.74 -3.91
C GLU A 29 8.66 -7.30 -3.33
N VAL A 30 7.91 -6.46 -2.62
CA VAL A 30 6.59 -6.84 -2.08
C VAL A 30 5.48 -5.93 -2.59
N PRO A 31 4.23 -6.42 -2.73
CA PRO A 31 3.12 -5.59 -3.12
C PRO A 31 2.74 -4.63 -1.98
N CYS A 32 2.69 -3.34 -2.31
CA CYS A 32 2.17 -2.27 -1.47
C CYS A 32 0.85 -1.73 -2.05
N ALA A 33 -0.14 -1.51 -1.19
CA ALA A 33 -1.39 -0.86 -1.55
C ALA A 33 -1.54 0.47 -0.79
N TRP A 34 -1.80 1.54 -1.52
CA TRP A 34 -2.32 2.77 -0.95
C TRP A 34 -3.83 2.83 -1.17
N VAL A 35 -4.56 3.09 -0.09
CA VAL A 35 -6.02 3.04 -0.06
C VAL A 35 -6.55 4.36 0.48
N LYS A 36 -7.48 4.96 -0.25
CA LYS A 36 -8.27 6.10 0.20
C LYS A 36 -9.69 5.62 0.53
N PRO A 37 -10.16 5.75 1.78
CA PRO A 37 -11.55 5.45 2.13
C PRO A 37 -12.53 6.43 1.48
N ASN A 38 -13.81 6.03 1.40
CA ASN A 38 -14.90 6.94 1.09
C ASN A 38 -14.99 8.09 2.12
N PRO A 39 -15.47 9.28 1.74
CA PRO A 39 -15.64 10.38 2.69
C PRO A 39 -16.48 9.96 3.90
N GLY A 40 -15.95 10.16 5.12
CA GLY A 40 -16.60 9.76 6.37
C GLY A 40 -16.38 8.29 6.77
N GLU A 41 -15.77 7.48 5.90
CA GLU A 41 -15.36 6.12 6.23
C GLU A 41 -13.92 6.08 6.76
N THR A 42 -13.64 5.08 7.58
CA THR A 42 -12.30 4.75 8.05
C THR A 42 -11.93 3.35 7.59
N LEU A 43 -10.66 3.09 7.35
CA LEU A 43 -10.17 1.74 7.11
C LEU A 43 -8.85 1.57 7.84
N THR A 44 -8.58 0.37 8.29
CA THR A 44 -7.29 -0.03 8.81
C THR A 44 -6.54 -0.87 7.78
N PRO A 45 -5.20 -0.87 7.80
CA PRO A 45 -4.39 -1.78 6.98
C PRO A 45 -4.82 -3.25 7.12
N ALA A 46 -5.17 -3.68 8.34
CA ALA A 46 -5.59 -5.05 8.63
C ALA A 46 -6.93 -5.41 7.96
N GLU A 47 -7.91 -4.51 7.95
CA GLU A 47 -9.19 -4.73 7.25
C GLU A 47 -8.98 -4.91 5.74
N VAL A 48 -8.08 -4.13 5.12
CA VAL A 48 -7.77 -4.23 3.69
C VAL A 48 -7.10 -5.58 3.37
N ILE A 49 -6.15 -6.01 4.20
CA ILE A 49 -5.48 -7.31 4.05
C ILE A 49 -6.49 -8.45 4.23
N GLY A 50 -7.28 -8.40 5.31
CA GLY A 50 -8.31 -9.41 5.59
C GLY A 50 -9.39 -9.49 4.52
N PHE A 51 -9.68 -8.39 3.81
CA PHE A 51 -10.57 -8.40 2.65
C PHE A 51 -9.99 -9.19 1.47
N CYS A 52 -8.67 -9.33 1.35
CA CYS A 52 -7.99 -10.08 0.29
C CYS A 52 -7.83 -11.57 0.64
N GLU A 53 -7.68 -11.91 1.92
CA GLU A 53 -7.44 -13.26 2.38
C GLU A 53 -8.55 -14.24 1.97
N GLY A 54 -8.15 -15.39 1.45
CA GLY A 54 -9.08 -16.42 0.96
C GLY A 54 -9.83 -16.08 -0.33
N ARG A 55 -9.66 -14.86 -0.88
CA ARG A 55 -10.36 -14.39 -2.10
C ARG A 55 -9.44 -14.20 -3.29
N ILE A 56 -8.17 -13.89 -3.04
CA ILE A 56 -7.11 -13.86 -4.07
C ILE A 56 -5.93 -14.73 -3.65
N ALA A 57 -5.06 -15.07 -4.61
CA ALA A 57 -3.87 -15.86 -4.32
C ALA A 57 -2.96 -15.15 -3.30
N HIS A 58 -2.45 -15.88 -2.31
CA HIS A 58 -1.70 -15.31 -1.17
C HIS A 58 -0.52 -14.40 -1.57
N TYR A 59 0.20 -14.74 -2.65
CA TYR A 59 1.32 -13.92 -3.15
C TYR A 59 0.89 -12.59 -3.78
N LYS A 60 -0.41 -12.41 -4.10
CA LYS A 60 -0.99 -11.16 -4.61
C LYS A 60 -1.48 -10.24 -3.50
N ILE A 61 -1.62 -10.74 -2.27
CA ILE A 61 -2.10 -9.96 -1.13
C ILE A 61 -1.06 -8.88 -0.79
N PRO A 62 -1.45 -7.60 -0.67
CA PRO A 62 -0.55 -6.55 -0.24
C PRO A 62 0.11 -6.88 1.10
N ARG A 63 1.45 -6.86 1.13
CA ARG A 63 2.23 -7.02 2.38
C ARG A 63 2.24 -5.74 3.18
N VAL A 64 2.18 -4.59 2.49
CA VAL A 64 2.16 -3.27 3.10
C VAL A 64 0.93 -2.53 2.61
N VAL A 65 0.13 -2.04 3.53
CA VAL A 65 -1.03 -1.21 3.23
C VAL A 65 -0.88 0.13 3.91
N ARG A 66 -1.08 1.22 3.17
CA ARG A 66 -1.16 2.58 3.69
C ARG A 66 -2.53 3.15 3.44
N ILE A 67 -3.13 3.70 4.48
CA ILE A 67 -4.37 4.46 4.39
C ILE A 67 -3.99 5.93 4.21
N VAL A 68 -4.52 6.57 3.18
CA VAL A 68 -4.17 7.95 2.80
C VAL A 68 -5.42 8.78 2.55
N GLU A 69 -5.33 10.08 2.81
CA GLU A 69 -6.38 11.04 2.47
C GLU A 69 -6.30 11.46 1.00
N GLU A 70 -5.10 11.43 0.42
CA GLU A 70 -4.83 11.80 -0.96
C GLU A 70 -3.66 11.02 -1.58
N PHE A 71 -3.62 11.02 -2.91
CA PHE A 71 -2.51 10.47 -3.67
C PHE A 71 -1.66 11.62 -4.19
N PRO A 72 -0.32 11.47 -4.29
CA PRO A 72 0.48 12.42 -5.04
C PRO A 72 0.05 12.38 -6.51
N MET A 73 -0.36 13.53 -7.03
CA MET A 73 -0.85 13.67 -8.39
C MET A 73 -0.12 14.79 -9.13
N THR A 74 -0.05 14.67 -10.46
CA THR A 74 0.35 15.78 -11.32
C THR A 74 -0.68 16.91 -11.26
N VAL A 75 -0.32 18.09 -11.75
CA VAL A 75 -1.27 19.22 -11.95
C VAL A 75 -2.47 18.89 -12.83
N THR A 76 -2.39 17.80 -13.62
CA THR A 76 -3.47 17.26 -14.46
C THR A 76 -4.23 16.11 -13.82
N GLY A 77 -4.00 15.81 -12.54
CA GLY A 77 -4.72 14.78 -11.78
C GLY A 77 -4.26 13.34 -12.01
N LYS A 78 -3.07 13.11 -12.58
CA LYS A 78 -2.53 11.74 -12.76
C LYS A 78 -1.75 11.31 -11.53
N ILE A 79 -2.07 10.14 -10.99
CA ILE A 79 -1.34 9.53 -9.86
C ILE A 79 0.13 9.32 -10.22
N GLN A 80 1.02 9.75 -9.32
CA GLN A 80 2.47 9.59 -9.45
C GLN A 80 2.96 8.41 -8.61
N LYS A 81 2.79 7.18 -9.13
CA LYS A 81 3.20 5.95 -8.44
C LYS A 81 4.70 5.91 -8.10
N PHE A 82 5.55 6.60 -8.85
CA PHE A 82 6.98 6.69 -8.54
C PHE A 82 7.23 7.43 -7.22
N LEU A 83 6.51 8.53 -6.96
CA LEU A 83 6.60 9.24 -5.69
C LEU A 83 6.09 8.35 -4.56
N MET A 84 4.94 7.69 -4.75
CA MET A 84 4.41 6.76 -3.75
C MET A 84 5.41 5.67 -3.36
N ARG A 85 6.12 5.11 -4.35
CA ARG A 85 7.19 4.12 -4.12
C ARG A 85 8.34 4.72 -3.33
N GLU A 86 8.87 5.86 -3.76
CA GLU A 86 9.96 6.55 -3.05
C GLU A 86 9.58 6.90 -1.60
N MET A 87 8.33 7.33 -1.38
CA MET A 87 7.79 7.60 -0.05
C MET A 87 7.73 6.35 0.83
N MET A 88 7.37 5.21 0.26
CA MET A 88 7.35 3.95 1.00
C MET A 88 8.76 3.46 1.29
N GLU A 89 9.64 3.48 0.30
CA GLU A 89 11.01 2.94 0.39
C GLU A 89 11.88 3.74 1.37
N ARG A 90 11.74 5.07 1.41
CA ARG A 90 12.41 5.89 2.45
C ARG A 90 11.92 5.51 3.84
N GLU A 91 10.61 5.37 4.05
CA GLU A 91 10.05 5.08 5.36
C GLU A 91 10.36 3.66 5.84
N THR A 92 10.42 2.68 4.93
CA THR A 92 10.85 1.31 5.28
C THR A 92 12.35 1.25 5.55
N GLY A 93 13.18 1.96 4.77
CA GLY A 93 14.62 2.01 4.98
C GLY A 93 15.04 2.77 6.26
N GLU A 94 14.28 3.80 6.65
CA GLU A 94 14.48 4.54 7.90
C GLU A 94 14.15 3.67 9.13
N ARG A 95 13.10 2.84 9.05
CA ARG A 95 12.75 1.89 10.12
C ARG A 95 13.84 0.83 10.32
N GLU A 96 14.47 0.36 9.25
CA GLU A 96 15.56 -0.61 9.33
C GLU A 96 16.86 -0.02 9.91
N THR A 97 17.12 1.27 9.72
CA THR A 97 18.27 1.96 10.34
C THR A 97 18.06 2.17 11.84
N GLY A 98 16.83 2.47 12.27
CA GLY A 98 16.49 2.62 13.69
C GLY A 98 16.59 1.31 14.48
N GLU A 99 16.23 0.17 13.89
CA GLU A 99 16.22 -1.13 14.59
C GLU A 99 17.61 -1.77 14.72
N ARG A 100 18.59 -1.38 13.88
CA ARG A 100 20.00 -1.81 14.03
C ARG A 100 20.74 -1.11 15.17
N ALA A 101 20.26 0.04 15.66
CA ALA A 101 20.92 0.78 16.74
C ALA A 101 20.54 0.30 18.16
N ALA A 102 19.54 -0.57 18.29
CA ALA A 102 19.04 -1.05 19.59
C ALA A 102 19.53 -2.45 20.00
N GLY A 103 20.43 -3.05 19.21
CA GLY A 103 20.94 -4.42 19.42
C GLY A 103 22.47 -4.48 19.46
N GLY A 104 23.10 -3.68 20.32
CA GLY A 104 24.54 -3.70 20.61
C GLY A 104 24.81 -3.63 22.10
#